data_AF-A0A3B9UYV0-F1
#
_entry.id   AF-A0A3B9UYV0-F1
#
_cell.length_a   1.000
_cell.length_b   1.000
_cell.length_c   1.000
_cell.angle_alpha   90.00
_cell.angle_beta   90.00
_cell.angle_gamma   90.00
#
_symmetry.space_group_name_H-M   'P 1'
#
loop_
_entity.id
_entity.type
_entity.pdbx_description
1 polymer ?
#
loop_
_entity_poly.entity_id
_entity_poly.type
_entity_poly.pdbx_seq_one_letter_code
_entity_poly.pdbx_strand_id
1 'polypeptide(L)'
;MQLMEPGYLEGKSRSARAMRDLFIAGAILIAEADRGITEKERAVLKGFLGEAYAIDKLDSARLATLLPQRITDVKNETAFSQRMQVIRDLCLVASADKPVATGEVLVLNRIAEGLEVPLSFVEQSLDIPSDLD
;
A
#
# COMPACT_ATOMS: atom_id res chain seq x y z
N MET A 1 24.29 -15.67 -4.61
CA MET A 1 23.15 -15.46 -3.68
C MET A 1 23.23 -14.02 -3.22
N GLN A 2 22.48 -13.11 -3.84
CA GLN A 2 22.36 -11.74 -3.34
C GLN A 2 21.56 -11.82 -2.05
N LEU A 3 22.17 -11.33 -0.97
CA LEU A 3 21.50 -11.03 0.28
C LEU A 3 20.42 -10.00 -0.06
N MET A 4 19.19 -10.44 -0.36
CA MET A 4 18.07 -9.51 -0.50
C MET A 4 17.94 -8.82 0.85
N GLU A 5 18.15 -7.51 0.88
CA GLU A 5 17.81 -6.75 2.07
C GLU A 5 16.35 -7.06 2.43
N PRO A 6 16.03 -7.25 3.72
CA PRO A 6 14.63 -7.38 4.12
C PRO A 6 13.87 -6.21 3.52
N GLY A 7 12.77 -6.51 2.81
CA GLY A 7 11.89 -5.48 2.26
C GLY A 7 11.49 -4.49 3.36
N TYR A 8 11.03 -3.29 2.99
CA TYR A 8 10.74 -2.24 3.98
C TYR A 8 9.75 -2.68 5.08
N LEU A 9 8.96 -3.73 4.84
CA LEU A 9 8.09 -4.37 5.83
C LEU A 9 8.86 -5.00 7.00
N GLU A 10 10.05 -5.52 6.80
CA GLU A 10 10.90 -6.09 7.86
C GLU A 10 12.07 -5.17 8.25
N GLY A 11 12.37 -4.17 7.42
CA GLY A 11 13.44 -3.22 7.63
C GLY A 11 13.32 -2.43 8.95
N LYS A 12 14.47 -2.19 9.58
CA LYS A 12 14.61 -1.43 10.84
C LYS A 12 15.08 0.02 10.64
N SER A 13 15.29 0.46 9.40
CA SER A 13 15.65 1.85 9.10
C SER A 13 14.45 2.79 9.33
N ARG A 14 14.72 4.09 9.38
CA ARG A 14 13.66 5.11 9.47
C ARG A 14 12.81 5.15 8.20
N SER A 15 13.45 5.03 7.02
CA SER A 15 12.77 4.88 5.74
C SER A 15 11.85 3.67 5.70
N ALA A 16 12.33 2.50 6.14
CA ALA A 16 11.55 1.27 6.15
C ALA A 16 10.32 1.36 7.06
N ARG A 17 10.49 1.94 8.27
CA ARG A 17 9.38 2.23 9.19
C ARG A 17 8.34 3.15 8.53
N ALA A 18 8.77 4.27 7.96
CA ALA A 18 7.85 5.22 7.31
C ALA A 18 7.07 4.55 6.17
N MET A 19 7.75 3.80 5.30
CA MET A 19 7.12 3.07 4.20
C MET A 19 6.14 2.02 4.69
N ARG A 20 6.50 1.24 5.71
CA ARG A 20 5.62 0.22 6.31
C ARG A 20 4.38 0.84 6.93
N ASP A 21 4.55 1.92 7.69
CA ASP A 21 3.43 2.60 8.32
C ASP A 21 2.48 3.17 7.26
N LEU A 22 3.01 3.81 6.21
CA LEU A 22 2.17 4.27 5.10
C LEU A 22 1.48 3.12 4.38
N PHE A 23 2.21 2.04 4.07
CA PHE A 23 1.65 0.86 3.42
C PHE A 23 0.47 0.29 4.22
N ILE A 24 0.62 0.09 5.53
CA ILE A 24 -0.46 -0.45 6.36
C ILE A 24 -1.67 0.49 6.38
N ALA A 25 -1.47 1.80 6.55
CA ALA A 25 -2.60 2.74 6.50
C ALA A 25 -3.28 2.75 5.14
N GLY A 26 -2.50 2.86 4.07
CA GLY A 26 -3.01 2.93 2.71
C GLY A 26 -3.75 1.66 2.33
N ALA A 27 -3.18 0.49 2.61
CA ALA A 27 -3.75 -0.78 2.18
C ALA A 27 -5.09 -1.10 2.88
N ILE A 28 -5.23 -0.75 4.16
CA ILE A 28 -6.51 -0.88 4.88
C ILE A 28 -7.54 0.11 4.34
N LEU A 29 -7.15 1.36 4.10
CA LEU A 29 -8.08 2.38 3.59
C LEU A 29 -8.53 2.09 2.17
N ILE A 30 -7.66 1.52 1.33
CA ILE A 30 -8.00 1.04 -0.01
C ILE A 30 -9.03 -0.08 0.12
N ALA A 31 -8.69 -1.15 0.82
CA ALA A 31 -9.55 -2.34 0.93
C ALA A 31 -10.90 -2.04 1.62
N GLU A 32 -10.99 -1.01 2.47
CA GLU A 32 -12.26 -0.58 3.06
C GLU A 32 -13.04 0.45 2.23
N ALA A 33 -12.49 0.98 1.13
CA ALA A 33 -13.06 2.14 0.43
C ALA A 33 -14.39 1.87 -0.30
N ASP A 34 -14.75 0.61 -0.59
CA ASP A 34 -16.00 0.23 -1.25
C ASP A 34 -16.96 -0.54 -0.32
N ARG A 35 -16.70 -1.84 -0.11
CA ARG A 35 -17.60 -2.77 0.60
C ARG A 35 -16.95 -3.46 1.80
N GLY A 36 -15.83 -2.93 2.27
CA GLY A 36 -14.98 -3.57 3.27
C GLY A 36 -14.02 -4.58 2.66
N ILE A 37 -13.03 -4.99 3.46
CA ILE A 37 -11.92 -5.85 3.02
C ILE A 37 -12.42 -7.24 2.61
N THR A 38 -12.15 -7.63 1.38
CA THR A 38 -12.54 -8.95 0.87
C THR A 38 -11.58 -10.06 1.32
N GLU A 39 -11.94 -11.33 1.10
CA GLU A 39 -11.04 -12.46 1.39
C GLU A 39 -9.78 -12.47 0.51
N LYS A 40 -9.86 -11.99 -0.74
CA LYS A 40 -8.68 -11.96 -1.63
C LYS A 40 -7.72 -10.86 -1.23
N GLU A 41 -8.22 -9.66 -0.95
CA GLU A 41 -7.42 -8.56 -0.41
C GLU A 41 -6.78 -8.94 0.92
N ARG A 42 -7.55 -9.59 1.80
CA ARG A 42 -7.06 -10.13 3.07
C ARG A 42 -5.93 -11.14 2.87
N ALA A 43 -6.02 -12.02 1.88
CA ALA A 43 -4.97 -12.98 1.58
C ALA A 43 -3.68 -12.27 1.12
N VAL A 44 -3.80 -11.28 0.23
CA VAL A 44 -2.66 -10.48 -0.23
C VAL A 44 -2.04 -9.68 0.93
N LEU A 45 -2.85 -9.02 1.74
CA LEU A 45 -2.42 -8.28 2.94
C LEU A 45 -1.69 -9.18 3.94
N LYS A 46 -2.19 -10.40 4.19
CA LYS A 46 -1.51 -11.39 5.04
C LYS A 46 -0.16 -11.81 4.45
N GLY A 47 -0.06 -11.94 3.12
CA GLY A 47 1.20 -12.21 2.43
C GLY A 47 2.25 -11.13 2.67
N PHE A 48 1.85 -9.86 2.73
CA PHE A 48 2.75 -8.74 3.04
C PHE A 48 3.08 -8.61 4.53
N LEU A 49 2.06 -8.66 5.40
CA LEU A 49 2.21 -8.31 6.82
C LEU A 49 2.55 -9.52 7.72
N GLY A 50 2.41 -10.73 7.20
CA GLY A 50 2.53 -11.97 7.94
C GLY A 50 1.31 -12.30 8.83
N GLU A 51 1.27 -13.52 9.34
CA GLU A 51 0.14 -14.05 10.12
C GLU A 51 -0.07 -13.34 11.47
N ALA A 52 0.94 -12.63 11.98
CA ALA A 52 0.88 -11.93 13.26
C ALA A 52 0.05 -10.63 13.20
N TYR A 53 -0.24 -10.10 12.00
CA TYR A 53 -0.98 -8.86 11.86
C TYR A 53 -2.49 -9.08 11.91
N ALA A 54 -3.13 -8.62 13.00
CA ALA A 54 -4.57 -8.67 13.14
C ALA A 54 -5.23 -7.54 12.34
N ILE A 55 -5.33 -7.72 11.02
CA ILE A 55 -5.97 -6.79 10.06
C ILE A 55 -7.34 -6.35 10.56
N ASP A 56 -8.14 -7.28 11.08
CA ASP A 56 -9.51 -7.03 11.60
C ASP A 56 -9.59 -6.14 12.84
N LYS A 57 -8.46 -5.86 13.48
CA LYS A 57 -8.39 -4.99 14.67
C LYS A 57 -7.91 -3.59 14.35
N LEU A 58 -7.58 -3.31 13.08
CA LEU A 58 -7.11 -2.00 12.67
C LEU A 58 -8.30 -1.05 12.51
N ASP A 59 -8.23 0.09 13.19
CA ASP A 59 -9.22 1.15 13.13
C ASP A 59 -8.96 2.01 11.89
N SER A 60 -9.73 1.80 10.83
CA SER A 60 -9.60 2.54 9.57
C SER A 60 -9.88 4.03 9.72
N ALA A 61 -10.83 4.43 10.56
CA ALA A 61 -11.09 5.84 10.84
C ALA A 61 -9.85 6.50 11.44
N ARG A 62 -9.19 5.83 12.40
CA ARG A 62 -7.91 6.31 12.95
C ARG A 62 -6.82 6.32 11.89
N LEU A 63 -6.69 5.29 11.06
CA LEU A 63 -5.68 5.25 9.98
C LEU A 63 -5.88 6.39 8.96
N ALA A 64 -7.13 6.74 8.64
CA ALA A 64 -7.45 7.86 7.77
C ALA A 64 -6.92 9.19 8.33
N THR A 65 -7.04 9.41 9.65
CA THR A 65 -6.49 10.63 10.29
C THR A 65 -4.97 10.68 10.27
N LEU A 66 -4.30 9.53 10.27
CA LEU A 66 -2.83 9.42 10.26
C LEU A 66 -2.24 9.46 8.84
N LEU A 67 -3.04 9.21 7.81
CA LEU A 67 -2.57 9.10 6.43
C LEU A 67 -1.77 10.32 5.94
N PRO A 68 -2.20 11.58 6.16
CA PRO A 68 -1.45 12.76 5.69
C PRO A 68 -0.05 12.85 6.31
N GLN A 69 0.09 12.52 7.60
CA GLN A 69 1.38 12.51 8.27
C GLN A 69 2.27 11.40 7.73
N ARG A 70 1.73 10.19 7.54
CA ARG A 70 2.49 9.04 7.01
C ARG A 70 3.00 9.28 5.59
N ILE A 71 2.20 9.94 4.74
CA ILE A 71 2.63 10.40 3.40
C ILE A 71 3.81 11.36 3.54
N THR A 72 3.72 12.34 4.44
CA THR A 72 4.79 13.31 4.69
C THR A 72 6.06 12.63 5.18
N ASP A 73 5.94 11.67 6.09
CA ASP A 73 7.07 10.92 6.62
C ASP A 73 7.78 10.11 5.53
N VAL A 74 7.04 9.37 4.68
CA VAL A 74 7.64 8.66 3.55
C VAL A 74 8.32 9.63 2.60
N LYS A 75 7.70 10.77 2.30
CA LYS A 75 8.29 11.76 1.41
C LYS A 75 9.65 12.27 1.92
N ASN A 76 9.76 12.51 3.22
CA ASN A 76 10.97 13.04 3.85
C ASN A 76 12.07 11.99 4.04
N GLU A 77 11.70 10.73 4.28
CA GLU A 77 12.65 9.68 4.66
C GLU A 77 13.09 8.78 3.49
N THR A 78 12.51 8.94 2.30
CA THR A 78 12.72 7.99 1.19
C THR A 78 13.07 8.66 -0.14
N ALA A 79 13.81 7.91 -0.96
CA ALA A 79 14.06 8.26 -2.36
C ALA A 79 12.82 8.01 -3.21
N PHE A 80 12.74 8.68 -4.37
CA PHE A 80 11.60 8.55 -5.29
C PHE A 80 11.29 7.10 -5.70
N SER A 81 12.31 6.26 -5.93
CA SER A 81 12.14 4.84 -6.24
C SER A 81 11.41 4.06 -5.15
N GLN A 82 11.67 4.38 -3.89
CA GLN A 82 11.00 3.76 -2.74
C GLN A 82 9.54 4.23 -2.62
N ARG A 83 9.25 5.49 -2.97
CA ARG A 83 7.86 5.99 -3.04
C ARG A 83 7.05 5.22 -4.10
N MET A 84 7.64 5.03 -5.28
CA MET A 84 7.03 4.21 -6.34
C MET A 84 6.84 2.75 -5.92
N GLN A 85 7.76 2.20 -5.11
CA GLN A 85 7.60 0.85 -4.55
C GLN A 85 6.35 0.75 -3.67
N VAL A 86 6.14 1.69 -2.74
CA VAL A 86 4.93 1.70 -1.89
C VAL A 86 3.66 1.78 -2.74
N ILE A 87 3.62 2.64 -3.77
CA ILE A 87 2.47 2.74 -4.68
C ILE A 87 2.22 1.43 -5.42
N ARG A 88 3.27 0.78 -5.92
CA ARG A 88 3.15 -0.51 -6.61
C ARG A 88 2.56 -1.57 -5.68
N ASP A 89 3.05 -1.66 -4.46
CA ASP A 89 2.57 -2.64 -3.48
C ASP A 89 1.11 -2.38 -3.09
N LEU A 90 0.70 -1.11 -2.97
CA LEU A 90 -0.69 -0.74 -2.76
C LEU A 90 -1.58 -1.11 -3.96
N CYS A 91 -1.08 -0.95 -5.19
CA CYS A 91 -1.79 -1.38 -6.40
C CYS A 91 -1.97 -2.91 -6.45
N LEU A 92 -1.01 -3.69 -5.92
CA LEU A 92 -1.13 -5.15 -5.81
C LEU A 92 -2.25 -5.56 -4.85
N VAL A 93 -2.43 -4.83 -3.74
CA VAL A 93 -3.55 -5.06 -2.80
C VAL A 93 -4.88 -4.76 -3.50
N ALA A 94 -5.02 -3.58 -4.10
CA ALA A 94 -6.25 -3.19 -4.80
C ALA A 94 -6.60 -4.14 -5.97
N SER A 95 -5.58 -4.63 -6.68
CA SER A 95 -5.76 -5.54 -7.82
C SER A 95 -6.12 -6.97 -7.41
N ALA A 96 -6.15 -7.29 -6.10
CA ALA A 96 -6.56 -8.61 -5.62
C ALA A 96 -8.02 -8.90 -6.03
N ASP A 97 -8.87 -7.88 -6.07
CA ASP A 97 -10.21 -7.96 -6.65
C ASP A 97 -10.36 -7.05 -7.86
N LYS A 98 -10.38 -7.68 -9.04
CA LYS A 98 -10.72 -6.99 -10.28
C LYS A 98 -12.23 -7.11 -10.58
N PRO A 99 -12.86 -6.06 -11.13
CA PRO A 99 -12.29 -4.73 -11.37
C PRO A 99 -12.08 -3.96 -10.06
N VAL A 100 -10.99 -3.18 -10.01
CA VAL A 100 -10.65 -2.31 -8.88
C VAL A 100 -11.74 -1.25 -8.71
N ALA A 101 -12.24 -1.07 -7.50
CA ALA A 101 -13.36 -0.18 -7.24
C ALA A 101 -12.96 1.29 -7.38
N THR A 102 -13.90 2.16 -7.76
CA THR A 102 -13.63 3.60 -7.88
C THR A 102 -13.14 4.21 -6.56
N GLY A 103 -13.68 3.75 -5.41
CA GLY A 103 -13.22 4.18 -4.09
C GLY A 103 -11.75 3.85 -3.82
N GLU A 104 -11.31 2.64 -4.16
CA GLU A 104 -9.92 2.19 -4.04
C GLU A 104 -8.97 3.03 -4.90
N VAL A 105 -9.35 3.32 -6.15
CA VAL A 105 -8.58 4.18 -7.06
C VAL A 105 -8.44 5.60 -6.51
N LEU A 106 -9.49 6.16 -5.90
CA LEU A 106 -9.43 7.50 -5.29
C LEU A 106 -8.44 7.56 -4.13
N VAL A 107 -8.39 6.52 -3.28
CA VAL A 107 -7.42 6.43 -2.19
C VAL A 107 -6.00 6.28 -2.73
N LEU A 108 -5.80 5.42 -3.73
CA LEU A 108 -4.51 5.25 -4.41
C LEU A 108 -3.97 6.56 -4.99
N ASN A 109 -4.80 7.27 -5.76
CA ASN A 109 -4.42 8.53 -6.39
C ASN A 109 -4.06 9.59 -5.36
N ARG A 110 -4.82 9.70 -4.25
CA ARG A 110 -4.51 10.61 -3.15
C ARG A 110 -3.14 10.31 -2.52
N ILE A 111 -2.80 9.04 -2.32
CA ILE A 111 -1.50 8.64 -1.78
C ILE A 111 -0.39 8.95 -2.80
N ALA A 112 -0.62 8.65 -4.08
CA ALA A 112 0.35 8.89 -5.15
C ALA A 112 0.68 10.38 -5.32
N GLU A 113 -0.34 11.24 -5.35
CA GLU A 113 -0.18 12.70 -5.36
C GLU A 113 0.64 13.18 -4.16
N GLY A 114 0.31 12.69 -2.96
CA GLY A 114 1.03 13.04 -1.75
C GLY A 114 2.50 12.61 -1.74
N LEU A 115 2.81 11.49 -2.39
CA LEU A 115 4.17 10.96 -2.58
C LEU A 115 4.89 11.56 -3.80
N GLU A 116 4.23 12.43 -4.56
CA GLU A 116 4.71 13.02 -5.81
C GLU A 116 4.96 11.96 -6.91
N VAL A 117 4.25 10.83 -6.86
CA VAL A 117 4.27 9.77 -7.87
C VAL A 117 3.21 10.06 -8.94
N PRO A 118 3.55 10.02 -10.25
CA PRO A 118 2.58 10.28 -11.31
C PRO A 118 1.38 9.33 -11.29
N LEU A 119 0.17 9.86 -11.52
CA LEU A 119 -1.05 9.03 -11.61
C LEU A 119 -1.00 8.02 -12.76
N SER A 120 -0.32 8.35 -13.85
CA SER A 120 -0.09 7.40 -14.94
C SER A 120 0.67 6.15 -14.50
N PHE A 121 1.50 6.24 -13.46
CA PHE A 121 2.14 5.06 -12.87
C PHE A 121 1.15 4.19 -12.08
N VAL A 122 0.17 4.81 -11.42
CA VAL A 122 -0.92 4.09 -10.74
C VAL A 122 -1.76 3.34 -11.78
N GLU A 123 -2.21 4.03 -12.82
CA GLU A 123 -2.99 3.45 -13.92
C GLU A 123 -2.26 2.25 -14.55
N GLN A 124 -0.98 2.44 -14.90
CA GLN A 124 -0.16 1.35 -15.45
C GLN A 124 0.01 0.19 -14.47
N SER A 125 0.16 0.47 -13.17
CA SER A 125 0.34 -0.58 -12.16
C SER A 125 -0.92 -1.42 -11.94
N LEU A 126 -2.10 -0.83 -12.09
CA LEU A 126 -3.39 -1.54 -11.98
C LEU A 126 -3.72 -2.34 -13.25
N ASP A 127 -3.24 -1.88 -14.41
CA ASP A 127 -3.48 -2.49 -15.72
C ASP A 127 -2.57 -3.69 -16.01
N ILE A 128 -1.57 -3.97 -15.15
CA ILE A 128 -0.76 -5.20 -15.28
C ILE A 128 -1.69 -6.41 -15.12
N PRO A 129 -1.79 -7.30 -16.13
CA PRO A 129 -2.54 -8.54 -16.01
C PRO A 129 -1.96 -9.37 -14.87
N SER A 130 -2.81 -9.90 -14.01
CA SER A 130 -2.43 -10.83 -12.93
C SER A 130 -1.98 -12.21 -13.46
N ASP A 131 -1.77 -12.35 -14.77
CA ASP A 131 -1.39 -13.59 -15.47
C ASP A 131 0.14 -13.76 -15.54
N LEU A 132 0.80 -13.72 -14.38
CA LEU A 132 2.14 -14.27 -14.24
C LEU A 132 2.15 -15.22 -13.04
N ASP A 133 1.44 -16.34 -13.20
CA ASP A 133 1.84 -17.63 -12.64
C ASP A 133 2.99 -18.22 -13.48
#